data_AF-Q8AVL7-F1
#
_entry.id   AF-Q8AVL7-F1
#
_cell.length_a   1.000
_cell.length_b   1.000
_cell.length_c   1.000
_cell.angle_alpha   90.00
_cell.angle_beta   90.00
_cell.angle_gamma   90.00
#
_symmetry.space_group_name_H-M   'P 1'
#
loop_
_entity.id
_entity.type
_entity.pdbx_description
1 polymer ?
#
loop_
_entity_poly.entity_id
_entity_poly.type
_entity_poly.pdbx_seq_one_letter_code
_entity_poly.pdbx_strand_id
1 'polypeptide(L)'
;RRAEKQEAKNSSDRQTDRQTDRQTDMGVDLETISPGDGRTFPKKGQTCVVHYTGMLQNGKKFDSSRDRNKPFKFKIGRQEVIKGWEEGVAQMSLGQRAKLTCSPDVAYGATGHPGVIPPNATLIFDVELIRIE
;
A
#
# COMPACT_ATOMS: atom_id res chain seq x y z
N ARG A 1 -17.81 52.75 39.75
CA ARG A 1 -18.26 51.67 40.68
C ARG A 1 -19.33 50.89 39.94
N ARG A 2 -19.27 49.60 39.61
CA ARG A 2 -18.40 48.44 39.86
C ARG A 2 -18.52 47.64 38.53
N ALA A 3 -17.48 47.39 37.76
CA ALA A 3 -16.62 46.20 37.86
C ALA A 3 -17.37 44.96 38.36
N GLU A 4 -17.90 44.16 37.44
CA GLU A 4 -18.34 42.79 37.72
C GLU A 4 -17.34 41.83 37.08
N LYS A 5 -16.90 40.88 37.89
CA LYS A 5 -15.71 40.06 37.75
C LYS A 5 -16.18 38.61 37.83
N GLN A 6 -15.73 37.81 36.85
CA GLN A 6 -15.45 36.36 36.90
C GLN A 6 -16.58 35.39 37.34
N GLU A 7 -16.78 34.31 36.58
CA GLU A 7 -16.11 33.03 36.88
C GLU A 7 -16.39 31.97 35.79
N ALA A 8 -15.40 31.10 35.62
CA ALA A 8 -15.28 30.10 34.59
C ALA A 8 -16.22 28.91 34.81
N LYS A 9 -16.64 28.28 33.71
CA LYS A 9 -17.04 26.87 33.74
C LYS A 9 -16.35 26.10 32.63
N ASN A 10 -15.33 25.37 33.10
CA ASN A 10 -14.55 24.36 32.43
C ASN A 10 -15.49 23.25 31.91
N SER A 11 -15.64 23.11 30.61
CA SER A 11 -16.24 21.93 29.97
C SER A 11 -15.14 21.20 29.21
N SER A 12 -14.54 20.26 29.94
CA SER A 12 -13.63 19.23 29.41
C SER A 12 -14.47 18.27 28.56
N ASP A 13 -14.61 18.56 27.27
CA ASP A 13 -15.02 17.56 26.30
C ASP A 13 -13.78 16.82 25.81
N ARG A 14 -13.60 15.65 26.42
CA ARG A 14 -12.67 14.60 26.03
C ARG A 14 -12.87 14.34 24.53
N GLN A 15 -11.87 14.73 23.73
CA GLN A 15 -11.75 14.22 22.37
C GLN A 15 -11.64 12.70 22.47
N THR A 16 -12.69 12.08 21.98
CA THR A 16 -12.97 10.67 21.94
C THR A 16 -11.89 9.93 21.15
N ASP A 17 -11.51 8.77 21.69
CA ASP A 17 -10.83 7.69 21.00
C ASP A 17 -11.40 7.55 19.58
N ARG A 18 -10.63 7.99 18.58
CA ARG A 18 -10.73 7.44 17.23
C ARG A 18 -9.96 6.13 17.22
N GLN A 19 -10.45 5.15 17.98
CA GLN A 19 -10.29 3.76 17.57
C GLN A 19 -11.07 3.64 16.26
N THR A 20 -10.34 3.81 15.17
CA THR A 20 -10.84 3.58 13.82
C THR A 20 -11.28 2.14 13.76
N ASP A 21 -12.59 1.97 13.71
CA ASP A 21 -13.29 0.82 13.16
C ASP A 21 -12.64 0.55 11.80
N ARG A 22 -11.60 -0.30 11.76
CA ARG A 22 -11.01 -0.76 10.50
C ARG A 22 -11.98 -1.75 9.89
N GLN A 23 -13.04 -1.17 9.35
CA GLN A 23 -13.83 -1.75 8.31
C GLN A 23 -12.87 -2.37 7.29
N THR A 24 -13.13 -3.62 6.95
CA THR A 24 -12.36 -4.42 5.99
C THR A 24 -12.22 -3.66 4.67
N ASP A 25 -11.15 -2.88 4.52
CA ASP A 25 -10.87 -2.17 3.29
C ASP A 25 -10.40 -3.21 2.27
N MET A 26 -11.37 -3.69 1.49
CA MET A 26 -11.12 -4.49 0.29
C MET A 26 -10.41 -3.60 -0.72
N GLY A 27 -9.48 -4.17 -1.48
CA GLY A 27 -8.61 -3.41 -2.38
C GLY A 27 -7.17 -3.27 -1.90
N VAL A 28 -6.50 -2.24 -2.42
CA VAL A 28 -5.08 -1.96 -2.16
C VAL A 28 -4.92 -0.58 -1.55
N ASP A 29 -4.23 -0.54 -0.41
CA ASP A 29 -3.78 0.70 0.20
C ASP A 29 -2.35 1.02 -0.24
N LEU A 30 -2.10 2.27 -0.61
CA LEU A 30 -0.78 2.77 -0.95
C LEU A 30 -0.31 3.79 0.10
N GLU A 31 0.79 3.47 0.77
CA GLU A 31 1.48 4.38 1.69
C GLU A 31 2.85 4.75 1.11
N THR A 32 3.11 6.04 0.90
CA THR A 32 4.39 6.49 0.34
C THR A 32 5.50 6.41 1.38
N ILE A 33 6.59 5.71 1.05
CA ILE A 33 7.81 5.63 1.88
C ILE A 33 8.79 6.73 1.44
N SER A 34 9.02 6.85 0.12
CA SER A 34 9.79 7.95 -0.45
C SER A 34 9.10 8.45 -1.72
N PRO A 35 8.97 9.78 -1.90
CA PRO A 35 8.30 10.33 -3.07
C PRO A 35 9.07 10.03 -4.36
N GLY A 36 8.32 9.86 -5.45
CA GLY A 36 8.88 9.85 -6.80
C GLY A 36 8.89 11.26 -7.40
N ASP A 37 8.86 11.33 -8.73
CA ASP A 37 8.85 12.60 -9.45
C ASP A 37 7.50 13.33 -9.43
N GLY A 38 6.42 12.66 -9.00
CA GLY A 38 5.05 13.20 -8.95
C GLY A 38 4.48 13.62 -10.31
N ARG A 39 5.09 13.20 -11.42
CA ARG A 39 4.75 13.66 -12.79
C ARG A 39 4.61 12.50 -13.77
N THR A 40 5.45 11.49 -13.65
CA THR A 40 5.50 10.37 -14.60
C THR A 40 4.85 9.16 -13.96
N PHE A 41 3.63 8.85 -14.40
CA PHE A 41 2.85 7.70 -13.91
C PHE A 41 2.71 6.65 -15.01
N PRO A 42 2.70 5.35 -14.68
CA PRO A 42 2.49 4.28 -15.65
C PRO A 42 1.14 4.40 -16.38
N LYS A 43 1.15 4.14 -17.69
CA LYS A 43 -0.06 4.04 -18.52
C LYS A 43 -0.27 2.62 -18.99
N LYS A 44 -1.54 2.23 -19.18
CA LYS A 44 -1.93 0.91 -19.69
C LYS A 44 -1.13 0.54 -20.94
N GLY A 45 -0.53 -0.65 -20.92
CA GLY A 45 0.30 -1.20 -22.00
C GLY A 45 1.81 -0.95 -21.85
N GLN A 46 2.23 0.00 -21.00
CA GLN A 46 3.64 0.25 -20.69
C GLN A 46 4.22 -0.85 -19.80
N THR A 47 5.55 -0.99 -19.86
CA THR A 47 6.26 -1.93 -18.99
C THR A 47 6.76 -1.19 -17.76
N CYS A 48 6.31 -1.63 -16.58
CA CYS A 48 6.82 -1.18 -15.30
C CYS A 48 8.02 -2.02 -14.90
N VAL A 49 9.11 -1.38 -14.49
CA VAL A 49 10.29 -2.03 -13.92
C VAL A 49 10.38 -1.65 -12.46
N VAL A 50 10.30 -2.63 -11.58
CA VAL A 50 10.25 -2.40 -10.12
C VAL A 50 11.26 -3.25 -9.37
N HIS A 51 11.68 -2.74 -8.21
CA HIS A 51 12.12 -3.61 -7.13
C HIS A 51 11.01 -3.74 -6.10
N TYR A 52 10.93 -4.91 -5.48
CA TYR A 52 10.00 -5.19 -4.41
C TYR A 52 10.50 -6.24 -3.42
N THR A 53 9.90 -6.20 -2.24
CA THR A 53 9.88 -7.27 -1.23
C THR A 53 8.43 -7.52 -0.81
N GLY A 54 7.98 -8.77 -0.89
CA GLY A 54 6.65 -9.21 -0.47
C GLY A 54 6.69 -9.96 0.86
N MET A 55 5.81 -9.58 1.79
CA MET A 55 5.71 -10.13 3.14
C MET A 55 4.26 -10.45 3.51
N LEU A 56 4.08 -11.47 4.33
CA LEU A 56 2.82 -11.74 5.03
C LEU A 56 2.64 -10.75 6.20
N GLN A 57 1.42 -10.60 6.73
CA GLN A 57 1.16 -9.73 7.89
C GLN A 57 1.95 -10.09 9.16
N ASN A 58 2.39 -11.35 9.28
CA ASN A 58 3.26 -11.79 10.37
C ASN A 58 4.74 -11.42 10.16
N GLY A 59 5.07 -10.63 9.13
CA GLY A 59 6.43 -10.21 8.80
C GLY A 59 7.25 -11.26 8.02
N LYS A 60 6.71 -12.45 7.77
CA LYS A 60 7.42 -13.47 6.98
C LYS A 60 7.50 -13.02 5.52
N LYS A 61 8.73 -12.76 5.07
CA LYS A 61 9.05 -12.54 3.65
C LYS A 61 8.77 -13.82 2.86
N PHE A 62 8.06 -13.68 1.74
CA PHE A 62 7.76 -14.79 0.84
C PHE A 62 8.44 -14.63 -0.53
N ASP A 63 8.73 -13.40 -0.95
CA ASP A 63 9.40 -13.13 -2.23
C ASP A 63 10.13 -11.77 -2.21
N SER A 64 11.21 -11.63 -2.98
CA SER A 64 11.98 -10.40 -3.10
C SER A 64 12.81 -10.39 -4.38
N SER A 65 12.57 -9.39 -5.22
CA SER A 65 13.44 -9.09 -6.38
C SER A 65 14.82 -8.56 -5.95
N ARG A 66 14.91 -7.95 -4.76
CA ARG A 66 16.15 -7.38 -4.21
C ARG A 66 17.10 -8.49 -3.79
N ASP A 67 16.59 -9.57 -3.24
CA ASP A 67 17.38 -10.77 -2.88
C ASP A 67 17.98 -11.42 -4.13
N ARG A 68 17.30 -11.31 -5.27
CA ARG A 68 17.76 -11.81 -6.58
C ARG A 68 18.65 -10.83 -7.34
N ASN A 69 18.85 -9.61 -6.83
CA ASN A 69 19.56 -8.53 -7.54
C ASN A 69 19.06 -8.30 -8.99
N LYS A 70 17.78 -8.56 -9.25
CA LYS A 70 17.19 -8.47 -10.59
C LYS A 70 15.81 -7.82 -10.49
N PRO A 71 15.61 -6.61 -11.08
CA PRO A 71 14.30 -5.97 -11.13
C PRO A 71 13.26 -6.87 -11.79
N PHE A 72 12.03 -6.75 -11.32
CA PHE A 72 10.88 -7.42 -11.93
C PHE A 72 10.23 -6.50 -12.95
N LYS A 73 9.83 -7.08 -14.08
CA LYS A 73 9.18 -6.37 -15.19
C LYS A 73 7.82 -6.97 -15.45
N PHE A 74 6.81 -6.12 -15.62
CA PHE A 74 5.47 -6.54 -16.03
C PHE A 74 4.82 -5.42 -16.84
N LYS A 75 3.85 -5.79 -17.69
CA LYS A 75 3.04 -4.81 -18.43
C LYS A 75 1.79 -4.47 -17.66
N ILE A 76 1.61 -3.17 -17.39
CA ILE A 76 0.43 -2.69 -16.66
C ILE A 76 -0.82 -2.72 -17.53
N GLY A 77 -1.94 -3.13 -16.95
CA GLY A 77 -3.24 -3.32 -17.58
C GLY A 77 -3.33 -4.57 -18.46
N ARG A 78 -2.46 -5.57 -18.22
CA ARG A 78 -2.50 -6.90 -18.87
C ARG A 78 -2.80 -8.05 -17.93
N GLN A 79 -3.01 -7.78 -16.64
CA GLN A 79 -3.29 -8.81 -15.62
C GLN A 79 -2.15 -9.85 -15.53
N GLU A 80 -0.91 -9.41 -15.76
CA GLU A 80 0.30 -10.23 -15.59
C GLU A 80 0.69 -10.36 -14.11
N VAL A 81 0.14 -9.51 -13.25
CA VAL A 81 0.33 -9.46 -11.81
C VAL A 81 -1.01 -9.42 -11.09
N ILE A 82 -1.00 -9.57 -9.76
CA ILE A 82 -2.21 -9.45 -8.94
C ILE A 82 -2.87 -8.08 -9.10
N LYS A 83 -4.20 -8.03 -8.94
CA LYS A 83 -4.99 -6.81 -9.12
C LYS A 83 -4.52 -5.64 -8.24
N GLY A 84 -4.07 -5.91 -7.01
CA GLY A 84 -3.56 -4.87 -6.11
C GLY A 84 -2.27 -4.22 -6.64
N TRP A 85 -1.47 -4.94 -7.43
CA TRP A 85 -0.33 -4.35 -8.13
C TRP A 85 -0.73 -3.54 -9.36
N GLU A 86 -1.71 -4.03 -10.13
CA GLU A 86 -2.29 -3.26 -11.25
C GLU A 86 -2.82 -1.90 -10.79
N GLU A 87 -3.53 -1.87 -9.66
CA GLU A 87 -4.13 -0.66 -9.10
C GLU A 87 -3.13 0.19 -8.30
N GLY A 88 -2.27 -0.43 -7.50
CA GLY A 88 -1.31 0.27 -6.64
C GLY A 88 -0.16 0.88 -7.44
N VAL A 89 0.46 0.13 -8.36
CA VAL A 89 1.60 0.64 -9.14
C VAL A 89 1.16 1.71 -10.15
N ALA A 90 -0.08 1.66 -10.64
CA ALA A 90 -0.63 2.72 -11.50
C ALA A 90 -0.68 4.09 -10.79
N GLN A 91 -0.77 4.11 -9.46
CA GLN A 91 -0.78 5.33 -8.65
C GLN A 91 0.61 5.82 -8.27
N MET A 92 1.66 5.01 -8.52
CA MET A 92 3.03 5.37 -8.22
C MET A 92 3.62 6.24 -9.33
N SER A 93 4.38 7.25 -8.93
CA SER A 93 5.21 8.06 -9.83
C SER A 93 6.61 7.45 -9.98
N LEU A 94 7.29 7.74 -11.09
CA LEU A 94 8.65 7.25 -11.34
C LEU A 94 9.60 7.64 -10.20
N GLY A 95 10.38 6.67 -9.71
CA GLY A 95 11.28 6.82 -8.58
C GLY A 95 10.62 6.66 -7.20
N GLN A 96 9.29 6.55 -7.12
CA GLN A 96 8.59 6.41 -5.84
C GLN A 96 8.86 5.04 -5.22
N ARG A 97 9.04 5.02 -3.89
CA ARG A 97 8.96 3.81 -3.08
C ARG A 97 7.72 3.88 -2.19
N ALA A 98 6.90 2.85 -2.21
CA ALA A 98 5.66 2.79 -1.46
C ALA A 98 5.44 1.41 -0.86
N LYS A 99 4.70 1.37 0.25
CA LYS A 99 4.13 0.17 0.82
C LYS A 99 2.74 -0.03 0.25
N LEU A 100 2.53 -1.14 -0.46
CA LEU A 100 1.22 -1.58 -0.91
C LEU A 100 0.68 -2.65 0.04
N THR A 101 -0.47 -2.40 0.65
CA THR A 101 -1.19 -3.41 1.46
C THR A 101 -2.34 -3.93 0.63
N CYS A 102 -2.21 -5.16 0.14
CA CYS A 102 -3.19 -5.81 -0.72
C CYS A 102 -4.04 -6.77 0.11
N SER A 103 -5.33 -6.47 0.22
CA SER A 103 -6.32 -7.41 0.76
C SER A 103 -6.46 -8.66 -0.14
N PRO A 104 -7.03 -9.76 0.37
CA PRO A 104 -7.05 -11.02 -0.36
C PRO A 104 -7.77 -10.98 -1.71
N ASP A 105 -8.84 -10.19 -1.85
CA ASP A 105 -9.65 -10.08 -3.07
C ASP A 105 -8.90 -9.44 -4.24
N VAL A 106 -7.87 -8.64 -3.97
CA VAL A 106 -6.96 -8.11 -4.99
C VAL A 106 -5.60 -8.80 -5.00
N ALA A 107 -5.43 -9.88 -4.23
CA ALA A 107 -4.22 -10.68 -4.13
C ALA A 107 -4.47 -12.14 -4.60
N TYR A 108 -4.36 -13.12 -3.71
CA TYR A 108 -4.49 -14.56 -4.03
C TYR A 108 -5.80 -15.19 -3.54
N GLY A 109 -6.71 -14.38 -2.98
CA GLY A 109 -8.05 -14.79 -2.56
C GLY A 109 -8.08 -15.97 -1.58
N ALA A 110 -9.20 -16.70 -1.60
CA ALA A 110 -9.43 -17.86 -0.74
C ALA A 110 -8.54 -19.06 -1.05
N THR A 111 -7.91 -19.10 -2.23
CA THR A 111 -7.01 -20.20 -2.61
C THR A 111 -5.61 -20.00 -2.04
N GLY A 112 -5.13 -18.77 -2.00
CA GLY A 112 -3.72 -18.49 -1.68
C GLY A 112 -2.76 -18.97 -2.78
N HIS A 113 -1.51 -19.19 -2.42
CA HIS A 113 -0.48 -19.80 -3.26
C HIS A 113 0.17 -20.96 -2.51
N PRO A 114 -0.07 -22.23 -2.92
CA PRO A 114 0.37 -23.41 -2.18
C PRO A 114 1.83 -23.35 -1.72
N GLY A 115 2.07 -23.63 -0.44
CA GLY A 115 3.40 -23.67 0.16
C GLY A 115 4.04 -22.31 0.49
N VAL A 116 3.46 -21.19 0.04
CA VAL A 116 4.07 -19.85 0.17
C VAL A 116 3.10 -18.83 0.78
N ILE A 117 1.88 -18.74 0.26
CA ILE A 117 0.86 -17.74 0.64
C ILE A 117 -0.39 -18.48 1.13
N PRO A 118 -0.83 -18.28 2.39
CA PRO A 118 -2.05 -18.89 2.90
C PRO A 118 -3.32 -18.42 2.16
N PRO A 119 -4.40 -19.20 2.19
CA PRO A 119 -5.76 -18.74 1.92
C PRO A 119 -6.10 -17.43 2.65
N ASN A 120 -6.81 -16.52 1.97
CA ASN A 120 -7.30 -15.26 2.51
C ASN A 120 -6.21 -14.37 3.16
N ALA A 121 -4.97 -14.48 2.70
CA ALA A 121 -3.87 -13.69 3.24
C ALA A 121 -3.85 -12.27 2.68
N THR A 122 -3.80 -11.28 3.56
CA THR A 122 -3.40 -9.92 3.22
C THR A 122 -1.88 -9.88 3.02
N LEU A 123 -1.45 -9.24 1.94
CA LEU A 123 -0.05 -9.15 1.55
C LEU A 123 0.45 -7.72 1.69
N ILE A 124 1.69 -7.57 2.15
CA ILE A 124 2.36 -6.29 2.28
C ILE A 124 3.55 -6.31 1.32
N PHE A 125 3.58 -5.35 0.41
CA PHE A 125 4.68 -5.17 -0.53
C PHE A 125 5.37 -3.84 -0.30
N ASP A 126 6.69 -3.87 -0.17
CA ASP A 126 7.53 -2.68 -0.32
C ASP A 126 7.99 -2.63 -1.76
N VAL A 127 7.48 -1.66 -2.55
CA VAL A 127 7.67 -1.55 -4.00
C VAL A 127 8.36 -0.24 -4.32
N GLU A 128 9.30 -0.27 -5.26
CA GLU A 128 9.99 0.88 -5.83
C GLU A 128 9.87 0.87 -7.34
N LEU A 129 9.30 1.93 -7.92
CA LEU A 129 9.13 2.08 -9.36
C LEU A 129 10.37 2.71 -9.98
N ILE A 130 11.19 1.90 -10.64
CA ILE A 130 12.54 2.29 -11.09
C ILE A 130 12.50 2.83 -12.52
N ARG A 131 11.61 2.28 -13.37
CA ARG A 131 11.49 2.67 -14.78
C ARG A 131 10.10 2.39 -15.32
N ILE A 132 9.70 3.18 -16.31
CA ILE A 132 8.54 2.96 -17.18
C ILE A 132 9.07 2.93 -18.61
N GLU A 133 8.75 1.88 -19.36
CA GLU A 133 9.14 1.66 -20.78
C GLU A 133 7.91 1.70 -21.69
#